data_AF-A0AAJ1F3T0-F1
#
_entry.id   AF-A0AAJ1F3T0-F1
#
_cell.length_a   1.000
_cell.length_b   1.000
_cell.length_c   1.000
_cell.angle_alpha   90.00
_cell.angle_beta   90.00
_cell.angle_gamma   90.00
#
_symmetry.space_group_name_H-M   'P 1'
#
loop_
_entity.id
_entity.type
_entity.pdbx_description
1 polymer ?
#
loop_
_entity_poly.entity_id
_entity_poly.type
_entity_poly.pdbx_seq_one_letter_code
_entity_poly.pdbx_strand_id
1 'polypeptide(L)'
;YLEMRETIIEANAAIGILSKDLGAFSGMLFEIGVGRLGCNGAETLNAEHEKVEQVRRKRHTQVQQDLAEERLHTKVQHQLCELGRALGYDTLVARNDRNAVYQGSPLGYRCLDKLPNLGLPSDVHSTAELIDVLWLHKREAKIACAFEVEKSTSIYSGILRLTDMESSLPGREDHLYLVAPSKREKEIIDQLKRPMFQRPDEFSIGYILFEELDKHFESLCKLGDDHLILNKVACRCAA
;
A
#
# COMPACT_ATOMS: atom_id res chain seq x y z
N TYR A 1 8.59 -48.88 -29.91
CA TYR A 1 7.98 -48.51 -28.60
C TYR A 1 8.46 -49.43 -27.49
N LEU A 2 8.27 -50.76 -27.60
CA LEU A 2 8.73 -51.72 -26.57
C LEU A 2 10.25 -51.68 -26.35
N GLU A 3 11.03 -51.69 -27.43
CA GLU A 3 12.49 -51.59 -27.39
C GLU A 3 12.98 -50.31 -26.69
N MET A 4 12.41 -49.16 -27.07
CA MET A 4 12.68 -47.87 -26.41
C MET A 4 12.38 -47.89 -24.90
N ARG A 5 11.28 -48.56 -24.50
CA ARG A 5 10.91 -48.71 -23.09
C ARG A 5 11.92 -49.56 -22.32
N GLU A 6 12.39 -50.65 -22.91
CA GLU A 6 13.43 -51.50 -22.31
C GLU A 6 14.75 -50.74 -22.16
N THR A 7 15.20 -50.03 -23.18
CA THR A 7 16.41 -49.19 -23.12
C THR A 7 16.31 -48.13 -22.02
N ILE A 8 15.16 -47.48 -21.85
CA ILE A 8 14.94 -46.50 -20.77
C ILE A 8 15.03 -47.15 -19.39
N ILE A 9 14.44 -48.34 -19.22
CA ILE A 9 14.46 -49.06 -17.94
C ILE A 9 15.88 -49.46 -17.57
N GLU A 10 16.64 -50.01 -18.52
CA GLU A 10 18.04 -50.41 -18.32
C GLU A 10 18.93 -49.22 -17.98
N ALA A 11 18.80 -48.11 -18.74
CA ALA A 11 19.55 -46.89 -18.47
C ALA A 11 19.18 -46.26 -17.12
N ASN A 12 17.89 -46.24 -16.75
CA ASN A 12 17.45 -45.71 -15.46
C ASN A 12 17.94 -46.56 -14.28
N ALA A 13 17.95 -47.88 -14.44
CA ALA A 13 18.49 -48.80 -13.45
C ALA A 13 20.00 -48.60 -13.23
N ALA A 14 20.75 -48.24 -14.28
CA ALA A 14 22.18 -47.93 -14.18
C ALA A 14 22.46 -46.58 -13.49
N ILE A 15 21.59 -45.58 -13.68
CA ILE A 15 21.73 -44.25 -13.03
C ILE A 15 21.29 -44.31 -11.56
N GLY A 16 20.13 -44.92 -11.27
CA GLY A 16 19.64 -45.16 -9.91
C GLY A 16 19.15 -43.93 -9.12
N ILE A 17 19.18 -42.73 -9.70
CA ILE A 17 18.83 -41.45 -9.02
C ILE A 17 17.39 -41.01 -9.35
N LEU A 18 16.85 -41.40 -10.50
CA LEU A 18 15.51 -41.00 -10.95
C LEU A 18 14.44 -41.97 -10.45
N SER A 19 13.18 -41.51 -10.46
CA SER A 19 12.03 -42.36 -10.12
C SER A 19 11.97 -43.61 -10.98
N LYS A 20 11.41 -44.69 -10.42
CA LYS A 20 11.13 -45.94 -11.16
C LYS A 20 9.95 -45.81 -12.12
N ASP A 21 9.15 -44.75 -11.99
CA ASP A 21 8.23 -44.38 -13.05
C ASP A 21 9.01 -43.95 -14.30
N LEU A 22 8.51 -44.30 -15.48
CA LEU A 22 9.13 -43.86 -16.74
C LEU A 22 9.00 -42.34 -16.93
N GLY A 23 8.22 -41.65 -16.09
CA GLY A 23 7.89 -40.24 -16.25
C GLY A 23 9.10 -39.33 -16.05
N ALA A 24 9.86 -39.53 -14.97
CA ALA A 24 11.05 -38.71 -14.69
C ALA A 24 12.12 -38.82 -15.80
N PHE A 25 12.41 -40.04 -16.26
CA PHE A 25 13.39 -40.29 -17.32
C PHE A 25 12.89 -39.76 -18.68
N SER A 26 11.61 -39.97 -19.00
CA SER A 26 11.02 -39.48 -20.26
C SER A 26 10.97 -37.95 -20.29
N GLY A 27 10.69 -37.31 -19.15
CA GLY A 27 10.78 -35.86 -19.00
C GLY A 27 12.19 -35.33 -19.24
N MET A 28 13.21 -35.99 -18.70
CA MET A 28 14.61 -35.65 -18.97
C MET A 28 14.96 -35.76 -20.46
N LEU A 29 14.58 -36.86 -21.12
CA LEU A 29 14.81 -37.04 -22.56
C LEU A 29 14.09 -35.99 -23.40
N PHE A 30 12.87 -35.58 -23.00
CA PHE A 30 12.14 -34.51 -23.67
C PHE A 30 12.89 -33.18 -23.57
N GLU A 31 13.38 -32.80 -22.39
CA GLU A 31 14.13 -31.55 -22.20
C GLU A 31 15.47 -31.56 -22.96
N ILE A 32 16.14 -32.71 -23.08
CA ILE A 32 17.32 -32.90 -23.96
C ILE A 32 16.91 -32.71 -25.43
N GLY A 33 15.82 -33.35 -25.87
CA GLY A 33 15.35 -33.28 -27.26
C GLY A 33 14.91 -31.88 -27.72
N VAL A 34 14.39 -31.07 -26.80
CA VAL A 34 14.02 -29.66 -27.04
C VAL A 34 15.24 -28.72 -26.90
N GLY A 35 16.41 -29.26 -26.53
CA GLY A 35 17.66 -28.51 -26.39
C GLY A 35 17.74 -27.65 -25.12
N ARG A 36 16.86 -27.89 -24.13
CA ARG A 36 16.91 -27.21 -22.82
C ARG A 36 17.94 -27.82 -21.88
N LEU A 37 18.27 -29.11 -22.03
CA LEU A 37 19.39 -29.76 -21.37
C LEU A 37 20.49 -30.07 -22.39
N GLY A 38 21.64 -29.39 -22.28
CA GLY A 38 22.82 -29.71 -23.08
C GLY A 38 23.47 -31.02 -22.64
N CYS A 39 24.14 -31.72 -23.56
CA CYS A 39 24.97 -32.89 -23.25
C CYS A 39 26.16 -32.56 -22.30
N ASN A 40 26.51 -31.28 -22.16
CA ASN A 40 27.38 -30.76 -21.10
C ASN A 40 26.52 -30.29 -19.90
N GLY A 41 25.90 -31.26 -19.21
CA GLY A 41 24.84 -30.99 -18.22
C GLY A 41 25.19 -30.02 -17.09
N ALA A 42 26.47 -29.86 -16.73
CA ALA A 42 26.87 -28.99 -15.62
C ALA A 42 26.64 -27.48 -15.89
N GLU A 43 26.90 -27.00 -17.11
CA GLU A 43 26.78 -25.57 -17.44
C GLU A 43 25.32 -25.16 -17.59
N THR A 44 24.49 -26.02 -18.20
CA THR A 44 23.05 -25.77 -18.37
C THR A 44 22.32 -25.81 -17.04
N LEU A 45 22.62 -26.79 -16.17
CA LEU A 45 22.07 -26.84 -14.81
C LEU A 45 22.49 -25.61 -14.00
N ASN A 46 23.76 -25.19 -14.05
CA ASN A 46 24.22 -23.99 -13.34
C ASN A 46 23.49 -22.73 -13.81
N ALA A 47 23.28 -22.55 -15.12
CA ALA A 47 22.55 -21.41 -15.66
C ALA A 47 21.06 -21.41 -15.27
N GLU A 48 20.41 -22.58 -15.21
CA GLU A 48 19.02 -22.70 -14.73
C GLU A 48 18.92 -22.47 -13.22
N HIS A 49 19.84 -23.03 -12.43
CA HIS A 49 19.94 -22.77 -10.99
C HIS A 49 20.16 -21.28 -10.72
N GLU A 50 21.03 -20.63 -11.48
CA GLU A 50 21.28 -19.20 -11.34
C GLU A 50 20.04 -18.36 -11.70
N LYS A 51 19.30 -18.72 -12.76
CA LYS A 51 18.01 -18.07 -13.09
C LYS A 51 16.99 -18.24 -11.97
N VAL A 52 16.84 -19.43 -11.41
CA VAL A 52 15.91 -19.70 -10.30
C VAL A 52 16.32 -18.90 -9.06
N GLU A 53 17.60 -18.87 -8.73
CA GLU A 53 18.13 -18.10 -7.60
C GLU A 53 17.98 -16.59 -7.81
N GLN A 54 18.16 -16.09 -9.03
CA GLN A 54 17.88 -14.68 -9.36
C GLN A 54 16.40 -14.34 -9.16
N VAL A 55 15.47 -15.20 -9.61
CA VAL A 55 14.02 -15.00 -9.38
C VAL A 55 13.70 -15.02 -7.89
N ARG A 56 14.28 -15.96 -7.12
CA ARG A 56 14.12 -16.03 -5.67
C ARG A 56 14.63 -14.78 -4.96
N ARG A 57 15.83 -14.31 -5.31
CA ARG A 57 16.41 -13.07 -4.77
C ARG A 57 15.53 -11.87 -5.07
N LYS A 58 15.07 -11.71 -6.32
CA LYS A 58 14.14 -10.63 -6.69
C LYS A 58 12.85 -10.68 -5.88
N ARG A 59 12.23 -11.86 -5.74
CA ARG A 59 11.03 -12.04 -4.90
C ARG A 59 11.29 -11.71 -3.44
N HIS A 60 12.41 -12.17 -2.89
CA HIS A 60 12.78 -11.87 -1.50
C HIS A 60 12.94 -10.37 -1.28
N THR A 61 13.69 -9.68 -2.16
CA THR A 61 13.85 -8.23 -2.09
C THR A 61 12.52 -7.50 -2.20
N GLN A 62 11.63 -7.93 -3.10
CA GLN A 62 10.29 -7.33 -3.23
C GLN A 62 9.48 -7.48 -1.95
N VAL A 63 9.43 -8.68 -1.36
CA VAL A 63 8.70 -8.92 -0.10
C VAL A 63 9.24 -8.05 1.04
N GLN A 64 10.56 -7.88 1.13
CA GLN A 64 11.15 -7.00 2.15
C GLN A 64 10.78 -5.52 1.93
N GLN A 65 10.71 -5.08 0.67
CA GLN A 65 10.28 -3.72 0.33
C GLN A 65 8.79 -3.52 0.69
N ASP A 66 7.92 -4.45 0.31
CA ASP A 66 6.48 -4.37 0.59
C ASP A 66 6.22 -4.30 2.11
N LEU A 67 6.92 -5.13 2.90
CA LEU A 67 6.84 -5.11 4.37
C LEU A 67 7.34 -3.79 4.97
N ALA A 68 8.38 -3.18 4.38
CA ALA A 68 8.88 -1.89 4.83
C ALA A 68 7.89 -0.76 4.53
N GLU A 69 7.25 -0.79 3.36
CA GLU A 69 6.21 0.17 2.97
C GLU A 69 4.96 0.03 3.85
N GLU A 70 4.52 -1.20 4.16
CA GLU A 70 3.40 -1.45 5.05
C GLU A 70 3.67 -0.95 6.47
N ARG A 71 4.87 -1.19 7.01
CA ARG A 71 5.26 -0.66 8.32
C ARG A 71 5.26 0.87 8.36
N LEU A 72 5.72 1.51 7.28
CA LEU A 72 5.74 2.96 7.18
C LEU A 72 4.31 3.53 7.11
N HIS A 73 3.43 2.88 6.33
CA HIS A 73 2.01 3.21 6.26
C HIS A 73 1.34 3.15 7.64
N THR A 74 1.52 2.03 8.36
CA THR A 74 0.98 1.88 9.72
C THR A 74 1.57 2.92 10.68
N LYS A 75 2.86 3.24 10.59
CA LYS A 75 3.49 4.30 11.40
C LYS A 75 2.80 5.65 11.18
N VAL A 76 2.59 6.04 9.92
CA VAL A 76 2.00 7.34 9.58
C VAL A 76 0.54 7.40 10.01
N GLN A 77 -0.25 6.35 9.76
CA GLN A 77 -1.63 6.27 10.25
C GLN A 77 -1.69 6.41 11.78
N HIS A 78 -0.77 5.76 12.51
CA HIS A 78 -0.66 5.91 13.95
C HIS A 78 -0.37 7.35 14.37
N GLN A 79 0.60 8.02 13.74
CA GLN A 79 0.94 9.42 14.02
C GLN A 79 -0.26 10.34 13.76
N LEU A 80 -0.98 10.16 12.65
CA LEU A 80 -2.18 10.95 12.36
C LEU A 80 -3.28 10.73 13.41
N CYS A 81 -3.44 9.50 13.92
CA CYS A 81 -4.40 9.22 14.99
C CYS A 81 -3.99 9.89 16.32
N GLU A 82 -2.73 9.75 16.73
CA GLU A 82 -2.21 10.40 17.94
C GLU A 82 -2.32 11.92 17.85
N LEU A 83 -1.98 12.51 16.69
CA LEU A 83 -2.09 13.94 16.46
C LEU A 83 -3.55 14.41 16.55
N GLY A 84 -4.47 13.74 15.85
CA GLY A 84 -5.90 14.10 15.91
C GLY A 84 -6.45 14.05 17.33
N ARG A 85 -6.06 13.04 18.11
CA ARG A 85 -6.41 12.95 19.54
C ARG A 85 -5.81 14.06 20.38
N ALA A 86 -4.54 14.40 20.16
CA ALA A 86 -3.85 15.48 20.87
C ALA A 86 -4.53 16.83 20.62
N LEU A 87 -4.99 17.07 19.38
CA LEU A 87 -5.75 18.26 18.98
C LEU A 87 -7.24 18.21 19.40
N GLY A 88 -7.67 17.12 20.05
CA GLY A 88 -9.00 17.02 20.64
C GLY A 88 -10.10 16.47 19.73
N TYR A 89 -9.78 15.89 18.58
CA TYR A 89 -10.72 15.23 17.66
C TYR A 89 -10.97 13.76 18.02
N ASP A 90 -12.10 13.24 17.54
CA ASP A 90 -12.33 11.79 17.49
C ASP A 90 -11.70 11.25 16.18
N THR A 91 -10.90 10.20 16.27
CA THR A 91 -10.19 9.63 15.11
C THR A 91 -10.83 8.32 14.66
N LEU A 92 -10.90 8.10 13.35
CA LEU A 92 -11.34 6.86 12.73
C LEU A 92 -10.24 6.37 11.78
N VAL A 93 -9.99 5.06 11.78
CA VAL A 93 -9.04 4.39 10.88
C VAL A 93 -9.82 3.52 9.91
N ALA A 94 -9.36 3.46 8.66
CA ALA A 94 -9.94 2.62 7.62
C ALA A 94 -10.17 1.18 8.10
N ARG A 95 -11.28 0.59 7.68
CA ARG A 95 -11.73 -0.72 8.19
C ARG A 95 -10.69 -1.82 8.00
N ASN A 96 -9.95 -1.79 6.90
CA ASN A 96 -8.88 -2.74 6.56
C ASN A 96 -7.67 -2.65 7.50
N ASP A 97 -7.38 -1.48 8.06
CA ASP A 97 -6.13 -1.24 8.78
C ASP A 97 -6.30 -1.16 10.30
N ARG A 98 -7.53 -1.22 10.82
CA ARG A 98 -7.83 -1.16 12.27
C ARG A 98 -7.02 -2.13 13.12
N ASN A 99 -6.72 -3.31 12.59
CA ASN A 99 -6.00 -4.38 13.29
C ASN A 99 -4.48 -4.32 13.11
N ALA A 100 -3.98 -3.42 12.25
CA ALA A 100 -2.53 -3.22 12.11
C ALA A 100 -1.95 -2.71 13.44
N VAL A 101 -0.79 -3.24 13.82
CA VAL A 101 -0.19 -2.97 15.14
C VAL A 101 1.04 -2.12 14.96
N TYR A 102 1.10 -1.02 15.71
CA TYR A 102 2.28 -0.16 15.82
C TYR A 102 2.59 0.09 17.30
N GLN A 103 3.87 -0.05 17.67
CA GLN A 103 4.35 0.08 19.06
C GLN A 103 3.53 -0.70 20.10
N GLY A 104 3.03 -1.89 19.72
CA GLY A 104 2.28 -2.78 20.62
C GLY A 104 0.79 -2.47 20.77
N SER A 105 0.25 -1.47 20.06
CA SER A 105 -1.18 -1.15 20.06
C SER A 105 -1.78 -1.25 18.65
N PRO A 106 -3.00 -1.80 18.48
CA PRO A 106 -3.74 -1.73 17.23
C PRO A 106 -4.07 -0.28 16.84
N LEU A 107 -4.09 0.05 15.55
CA LEU A 107 -4.46 1.39 15.07
C LEU A 107 -5.89 1.78 15.46
N GLY A 108 -6.82 0.82 15.49
CA GLY A 108 -8.19 1.05 15.94
C GLY A 108 -8.33 1.33 17.44
N TYR A 109 -7.25 1.18 18.23
CA TYR A 109 -7.30 1.45 19.67
C TYR A 109 -7.51 2.95 19.91
N ARG A 110 -8.50 3.28 20.77
CA ARG A 110 -8.94 4.66 21.07
C ARG A 110 -9.35 5.46 19.82
N CYS A 111 -9.83 4.76 18.79
CA CYS A 111 -10.48 5.33 17.62
C CYS A 111 -11.97 4.96 17.65
N LEU A 112 -12.79 5.67 16.88
CA LEU A 112 -14.19 5.32 16.69
C LEU A 112 -14.31 3.93 16.05
N ASP A 113 -15.37 3.18 16.39
CA ASP A 113 -15.62 1.84 15.83
C ASP A 113 -16.19 1.87 14.42
N LYS A 114 -16.94 2.91 14.09
CA LYS A 114 -17.58 3.11 12.80
C LYS A 114 -17.71 4.59 12.50
N LEU A 115 -17.81 4.93 11.22
CA LEU A 115 -18.17 6.27 10.81
C LEU A 115 -19.59 6.57 11.32
N PRO A 116 -19.83 7.72 11.97
CA PRO A 116 -21.18 8.13 12.31
C PRO A 116 -21.98 8.43 11.03
N ASN A 117 -23.31 8.44 11.14
CA ASN A 117 -24.14 8.80 10.00
C ASN A 117 -23.96 10.29 9.65
N LEU A 118 -23.20 10.57 8.61
CA LEU A 118 -22.94 11.91 8.08
C LEU A 118 -24.05 12.40 7.11
N GLY A 119 -25.12 11.61 6.90
CA GLY A 119 -26.15 11.90 5.90
C GLY A 119 -25.71 11.58 4.47
N LEU A 120 -24.61 10.84 4.31
CA LEU A 120 -24.06 10.44 3.02
C LEU A 120 -24.89 9.33 2.35
N PRO A 121 -24.95 9.32 1.00
CA PRO A 121 -25.38 8.15 0.24
C PRO A 121 -24.60 6.89 0.65
N SER A 122 -25.21 5.71 0.56
CA SER A 122 -24.63 4.46 1.08
C SER A 122 -23.32 4.06 0.40
N ASP A 123 -23.20 4.32 -0.90
CA ASP A 123 -21.98 4.11 -1.69
C ASP A 123 -20.87 5.06 -1.24
N VAL A 124 -21.16 6.34 -1.07
CA VAL A 124 -20.19 7.33 -0.60
C VAL A 124 -19.76 7.07 0.85
N HIS A 125 -20.69 6.68 1.72
CA HIS A 125 -20.37 6.25 3.08
C HIS A 125 -19.40 5.06 3.07
N SER A 126 -19.60 4.09 2.17
CA SER A 126 -18.71 2.94 2.03
C SER A 126 -17.32 3.36 1.53
N THR A 127 -17.24 4.33 0.61
CA THR A 127 -15.99 4.90 0.14
C THR A 127 -15.25 5.68 1.24
N ALA A 128 -15.98 6.45 2.05
CA ALA A 128 -15.41 7.21 3.16
C ALA A 128 -14.81 6.30 4.25
N GLU A 129 -15.38 5.11 4.47
CA GLU A 129 -14.81 4.10 5.39
C GLU A 129 -13.49 3.48 4.90
N LEU A 130 -13.13 3.67 3.63
CA LEU A 130 -11.87 3.23 3.04
C LEU A 130 -10.78 4.30 3.12
N ILE A 131 -11.09 5.52 3.54
CA ILE A 131 -10.10 6.58 3.75
C ILE A 131 -9.27 6.23 4.97
N ASP A 132 -7.94 6.29 4.83
CA ASP A 132 -6.99 5.75 5.80
C ASP A 132 -7.19 6.28 7.23
N VAL A 133 -7.32 7.61 7.36
CA VAL A 133 -7.60 8.25 8.65
C VAL A 133 -8.59 9.39 8.46
N LEU A 134 -9.61 9.44 9.31
CA LEU A 134 -10.56 10.56 9.41
C LEU A 134 -10.49 11.16 10.81
N TRP A 135 -10.56 12.49 10.90
CA TRP A 135 -10.76 13.22 12.14
C TRP A 135 -12.17 13.80 12.14
N LEU A 136 -12.87 13.66 13.26
CA LEU A 136 -14.24 14.13 13.44
C LEU A 136 -14.33 15.07 14.65
N HIS A 137 -15.21 16.06 14.54
CA HIS A 137 -15.55 16.92 15.66
C HIS A 137 -16.26 16.11 16.75
N LYS A 138 -15.85 16.30 18.01
CA LYS A 138 -16.43 15.55 19.13
C LYS A 138 -17.93 15.79 19.22
N ARG A 139 -18.69 14.69 19.31
CA ARG A 139 -20.16 14.70 19.44
C ARG A 139 -20.90 15.32 18.25
N GLU A 140 -20.22 15.54 17.14
CA GLU A 140 -20.79 16.07 15.90
C GLU A 140 -20.55 15.07 14.78
N ALA A 141 -21.55 14.88 13.92
CA ALA A 141 -21.42 14.09 12.69
C ALA A 141 -20.78 14.96 11.60
N LYS A 142 -19.58 15.49 11.88
CA LYS A 142 -18.85 16.41 11.00
C LYS A 142 -17.39 16.01 10.93
N ILE A 143 -16.85 15.94 9.72
CA ILE A 143 -15.44 15.70 9.48
C ILE A 143 -14.68 17.00 9.77
N ALA A 144 -13.45 16.86 10.27
CA ALA A 144 -12.52 17.96 10.45
C ALA A 144 -11.36 17.85 9.46
N CYS A 145 -10.85 16.64 9.27
CA CYS A 145 -9.82 16.33 8.28
C CYS A 145 -9.98 14.92 7.74
N ALA A 146 -9.51 14.69 6.53
CA ALA A 146 -9.37 13.37 5.94
C ALA A 146 -7.98 13.19 5.35
N PHE A 147 -7.40 12.02 5.58
CA PHE A 147 -6.03 11.70 5.20
C PHE A 147 -6.00 10.41 4.42
N GLU A 148 -5.40 10.47 3.23
CA GLU A 148 -5.05 9.30 2.44
C GLU A 148 -3.54 9.09 2.48
N VAL A 149 -3.09 7.95 3.02
CA VAL A 149 -1.69 7.63 3.25
C VAL A 149 -1.18 6.81 2.07
N GLU A 150 -0.46 7.47 1.17
CA GLU A 150 -0.02 6.87 -0.08
C GLU A 150 1.27 6.06 0.09
N LYS A 151 1.21 4.78 -0.35
CA LYS A 151 2.33 3.81 -0.36
C LYS A 151 2.80 3.54 -1.79
N SER A 152 2.56 2.33 -2.30
CA SER A 152 2.63 1.93 -3.71
C SER A 152 1.25 1.88 -4.38
N THR A 153 0.20 2.28 -3.67
CA THR A 153 -1.16 2.49 -4.18
C THR A 153 -1.22 3.67 -5.16
N SER A 154 -2.27 3.68 -5.98
CA SER A 154 -2.48 4.77 -6.94
C SER A 154 -2.94 6.04 -6.21
N ILE A 155 -2.11 7.07 -6.24
CA ILE A 155 -2.44 8.44 -5.77
C ILE A 155 -3.78 8.90 -6.36
N TYR A 156 -4.05 8.54 -7.62
CA TYR A 156 -5.28 8.93 -8.29
C TYR A 156 -6.53 8.34 -7.63
N SER A 157 -6.47 7.09 -7.18
CA SER A 157 -7.58 6.47 -6.45
C SER A 157 -7.79 7.10 -5.07
N GLY A 158 -6.70 7.47 -4.39
CA GLY A 158 -6.77 8.23 -3.14
C GLY A 158 -7.47 9.57 -3.30
N ILE A 159 -7.05 10.34 -4.31
CA ILE A 159 -7.67 11.62 -4.68
C ILE A 159 -9.18 11.43 -4.95
N LEU A 160 -9.57 10.43 -5.74
CA LEU A 160 -10.98 10.17 -6.04
C LEU A 160 -11.81 9.88 -4.79
N ARG A 161 -11.29 9.07 -3.84
CA ARG A 161 -12.00 8.80 -2.58
C ARG A 161 -12.27 10.07 -1.78
N LEU A 162 -11.27 10.95 -1.70
CA LEU A 162 -11.40 12.23 -1.01
C LEU A 162 -12.41 13.15 -1.72
N THR A 163 -12.37 13.22 -3.06
CA THR A 163 -13.29 14.03 -3.85
C THR A 163 -14.73 13.51 -3.78
N ASP A 164 -14.96 12.21 -3.92
CA ASP A 164 -16.31 11.60 -3.87
C ASP A 164 -16.99 11.86 -2.52
N MET A 165 -16.21 11.76 -1.43
CA MET A 165 -16.69 12.07 -0.09
C MET A 165 -17.03 13.56 0.07
N GLU A 166 -16.12 14.46 -0.30
CA GLU A 166 -16.30 15.90 -0.15
C GLU A 166 -17.53 16.41 -0.91
N SER A 167 -17.69 15.98 -2.16
CA SER A 167 -18.80 16.40 -3.02
C SER A 167 -20.18 15.98 -2.51
N SER A 168 -20.23 15.07 -1.54
CA SER A 168 -21.46 14.53 -0.97
C SER A 168 -21.77 15.08 0.43
N LEU A 169 -20.86 15.84 1.04
CA LEU A 169 -21.07 16.41 2.37
C LEU A 169 -21.80 17.76 2.30
N PRO A 170 -22.69 18.06 3.26
CA PRO A 170 -23.35 19.35 3.34
C PRO A 170 -22.39 20.40 3.95
N GLY A 171 -21.56 21.00 3.10
CA GLY A 171 -20.58 22.02 3.50
C GLY A 171 -19.26 21.85 2.76
N ARG A 172 -18.34 22.79 2.93
CA ARG A 172 -16.96 22.63 2.45
C ARG A 172 -16.12 22.08 3.57
N GLU A 173 -15.57 20.89 3.37
CA GLU A 173 -14.53 20.37 4.25
C GLU A 173 -13.19 20.91 3.73
N ASP A 174 -12.54 21.78 4.51
CA ASP A 174 -11.41 22.59 4.02
C ASP A 174 -10.05 21.85 4.07
N HIS A 175 -10.01 20.60 4.55
CA HIS A 175 -8.79 19.96 5.03
C HIS A 175 -8.67 18.47 4.63
N LEU A 176 -8.52 18.25 3.33
CA LEU A 176 -8.24 16.94 2.74
C LEU A 176 -6.75 16.86 2.39
N TYR A 177 -6.09 15.79 2.84
CA TYR A 177 -4.64 15.64 2.68
C TYR A 177 -4.26 14.30 2.07
N LEU A 178 -3.43 14.35 1.04
CA LEU A 178 -2.59 13.22 0.68
C LEU A 178 -1.36 13.22 1.58
N VAL A 179 -1.01 12.08 2.16
CA VAL A 179 0.19 11.95 2.99
C VAL A 179 1.10 10.93 2.32
N ALA A 180 2.32 11.30 1.95
CA ALA A 180 3.18 10.44 1.14
C ALA A 180 4.67 10.67 1.42
N PRO A 181 5.56 9.72 1.06
CA PRO A 181 7.00 9.95 1.19
C PRO A 181 7.48 10.97 0.14
N SER A 182 8.52 11.76 0.46
CA SER A 182 9.08 12.79 -0.43
C SER A 182 9.45 12.28 -1.83
N LYS A 183 9.81 10.99 -1.96
CA LYS A 183 10.07 10.36 -3.27
C LYS A 183 8.89 10.42 -4.25
N ARG A 184 7.65 10.56 -3.75
CA ARG A 184 6.41 10.62 -4.56
C ARG A 184 5.86 12.03 -4.75
N GLU A 185 6.50 13.06 -4.20
CA GLU A 185 6.02 14.44 -4.24
C GLU A 185 5.74 14.92 -5.68
N LYS A 186 6.66 14.63 -6.61
CA LYS A 186 6.47 14.98 -8.03
C LYS A 186 5.21 14.35 -8.63
N GLU A 187 4.95 13.07 -8.32
CA GLU A 187 3.77 12.35 -8.82
C GLU A 187 2.48 12.98 -8.27
N ILE A 188 2.47 13.36 -7.00
CA ILE A 188 1.35 14.08 -6.36
C ILE A 188 1.10 15.41 -7.07
N ILE A 189 2.15 16.21 -7.24
CA ILE A 189 2.05 17.51 -7.91
C ILE A 189 1.52 17.35 -9.33
N ASP A 190 2.01 16.36 -10.08
CA ASP A 190 1.57 16.09 -11.45
C ASP A 190 0.09 15.68 -11.50
N GLN A 191 -0.41 14.91 -10.52
CA GLN A 191 -1.83 14.58 -10.42
C GLN A 191 -2.68 15.80 -10.04
N LEU A 192 -2.28 16.57 -9.03
CA LEU A 192 -3.04 17.73 -8.54
C LEU A 192 -3.07 18.89 -9.54
N LYS A 193 -2.08 18.99 -10.44
CA LYS A 193 -2.07 19.96 -11.54
C LYS A 193 -3.07 19.66 -12.66
N ARG A 194 -3.75 18.51 -12.64
CA ARG A 194 -4.72 18.18 -13.69
C ARG A 194 -5.91 19.15 -13.61
N PRO A 195 -6.45 19.64 -14.76
CA PRO A 195 -7.51 20.65 -14.76
C PRO A 195 -8.77 20.29 -13.95
N MET A 196 -9.07 19.00 -13.81
CA MET A 196 -10.19 18.52 -12.98
C MET A 196 -10.02 18.85 -11.49
N PHE A 197 -8.79 18.93 -10.99
CA PHE A 197 -8.46 19.17 -9.58
C PHE A 197 -8.01 20.61 -9.31
N GLN A 198 -7.80 21.43 -10.35
CA GLN A 198 -7.42 22.84 -10.23
C GLN A 198 -8.64 23.77 -10.11
N ARG A 199 -9.65 23.40 -9.31
CA ARG A 199 -10.84 24.23 -9.07
C ARG A 199 -10.80 24.79 -7.65
N PRO A 200 -9.98 25.82 -7.38
CA PRO A 200 -9.73 26.33 -6.02
C PRO A 200 -10.99 26.85 -5.34
N ASP A 201 -11.95 27.34 -6.12
CA ASP A 201 -13.22 27.83 -5.60
C ASP A 201 -14.21 26.72 -5.27
N GLU A 202 -13.94 25.46 -5.64
CA GLU A 202 -14.81 24.30 -5.39
C GLU A 202 -14.18 23.34 -4.37
N PHE A 203 -12.85 23.11 -4.43
CA PHE A 203 -12.19 22.03 -3.71
C PHE A 203 -10.66 22.23 -3.65
N SER A 204 -10.02 21.90 -2.52
CA SER A 204 -8.55 21.97 -2.39
C SER A 204 -7.99 20.78 -1.60
N ILE A 205 -7.30 19.88 -2.30
CA ILE A 205 -6.46 18.85 -1.66
C ILE A 205 -5.09 19.44 -1.38
N GLY A 206 -4.67 19.37 -0.11
CA GLY A 206 -3.28 19.55 0.28
C GLY A 206 -2.52 18.22 0.25
N TYR A 207 -1.20 18.29 0.38
CA TYR A 207 -0.41 17.11 0.69
C TYR A 207 0.59 17.37 1.81
N ILE A 208 0.93 16.34 2.57
CA ILE A 208 1.89 16.37 3.66
C ILE A 208 2.94 15.30 3.38
N LEU A 209 4.22 15.67 3.45
CA LEU A 209 5.30 14.71 3.30
C LEU A 209 5.52 13.94 4.61
N PHE A 210 5.75 12.63 4.53
CA PHE A 210 6.00 11.78 5.69
C PHE A 210 7.16 12.30 6.54
N GLU A 211 8.22 12.73 5.87
CA GLU A 211 9.43 13.25 6.47
C GLU A 211 9.16 14.55 7.25
N GLU A 212 8.29 15.43 6.74
CA GLU A 212 7.92 16.67 7.44
C GLU A 212 6.95 16.40 8.59
N LEU A 213 5.98 15.49 8.41
CA LEU A 213 5.10 15.05 9.50
C LEU A 213 5.89 14.43 10.64
N ASP A 214 6.81 13.49 10.34
CA ASP A 214 7.60 12.76 11.33
C ASP A 214 8.52 13.70 12.10
N LYS A 215 9.22 14.59 11.39
CA LYS A 215 10.13 15.58 11.97
C LYS A 215 9.43 16.55 12.92
N HIS A 216 8.20 16.96 12.60
CA HIS A 216 7.46 17.96 13.37
C HIS A 216 6.38 17.36 14.30
N PHE A 217 6.23 16.03 14.32
CA PHE A 217 5.15 15.32 15.01
C PHE A 217 4.95 15.74 16.48
N GLU A 218 6.00 15.73 17.29
CA GLU A 218 5.92 16.10 18.71
C GLU A 218 5.54 17.57 18.90
N SER A 219 6.02 18.45 18.01
CA SER A 219 5.72 19.88 18.06
C SER A 219 4.27 20.14 17.68
N LEU A 220 3.76 19.45 16.65
CA LEU A 220 2.36 19.51 16.24
C LEU A 220 1.42 19.07 17.37
N CYS A 221 1.76 17.95 18.05
CA CYS A 221 0.96 17.44 19.17
C CYS A 221 0.94 18.37 20.39
N LYS A 222 2.05 19.08 20.64
CA LYS A 222 2.21 19.90 21.84
C LYS A 222 1.73 21.35 21.66
N LEU A 223 1.90 21.90 20.47
CA LEU A 223 1.69 23.32 20.18
C LEU A 223 0.45 23.59 19.31
N GLY A 224 -0.15 22.55 18.73
CA GLY A 224 -1.37 22.70 17.94
C GLY A 224 -2.60 22.83 18.83
N ASP A 225 -3.46 23.79 18.50
CA ASP A 225 -4.75 23.97 19.14
C ASP A 225 -5.88 23.26 18.37
N ASP A 226 -5.79 23.27 17.04
CA ASP A 226 -6.76 22.69 16.12
C ASP A 226 -6.08 22.16 14.84
N HIS A 227 -6.89 21.65 13.91
CA HIS A 227 -6.42 21.11 12.63
C HIS A 227 -5.69 22.12 11.73
N LEU A 228 -5.86 23.44 11.93
CA LEU A 228 -5.18 24.46 11.11
C LEU A 228 -3.67 24.43 11.30
N ILE A 229 -3.17 23.83 12.39
CA ILE A 229 -1.74 23.61 12.60
C ILE A 229 -1.09 22.82 11.45
N LEU A 230 -1.86 21.95 10.78
CA LEU A 230 -1.40 21.18 9.63
C LEU A 230 -0.97 22.06 8.46
N ASN A 231 -1.51 23.28 8.32
CA ASN A 231 -1.07 24.22 7.29
C ASN A 231 0.41 24.63 7.43
N LYS A 232 1.06 24.34 8.57
CA LYS A 232 2.50 24.57 8.76
C LYS A 232 3.37 23.53 8.07
N VAL A 233 2.84 22.32 7.84
CA VAL A 233 3.56 21.19 7.23
C VAL A 233 2.95 20.74 5.90
N ALA A 234 1.70 21.15 5.62
CA ALA A 234 1.02 20.85 4.39
C ALA A 234 1.43 21.79 3.26
N CYS A 235 1.63 21.21 2.09
CA CYS A 235 1.82 21.92 0.85
C CYS A 235 0.50 21.94 0.07
N ARG A 236 0.28 23.00 -0.70
CA ARG A 236 -0.84 23.12 -1.65
C ARG A 236 -0.26 23.41 -3.02
N CYS A 237 -0.77 22.75 -4.06
CA CYS A 237 -0.47 23.17 -5.42
C CYS A 237 -1.17 24.51 -5.65
N ALA A 238 -0.39 25.57 -5.89
CA ALA A 238 -0.94 26.83 -6.37
C ALA A 238 -1.62 26.59 -7.72
N ALA A 239 -2.78 27.24 -7.90
CA ALA A 239 -3.49 27.29 -9.18
C ALA A 239 -2.63 28.01 -10.24
#